data_AF-A0A1S8TVK6-F1
#
_entry.id   AF-A0A1S8TVK6-F1
#
_cell.length_a   1.000
_cell.length_b   1.000
_cell.length_c   1.000
_cell.angle_alpha   90.00
_cell.angle_beta   90.00
_cell.angle_gamma   90.00
#
_symmetry.space_group_name_H-M   'P 1'
#
loop_
_entity.id
_entity.type
_entity.pdbx_description
1 polymer ?
#
loop_
_entity_poly.entity_id
_entity_poly.type
_entity_poly.pdbx_seq_one_letter_code
_entity_poly.pdbx_strand_id
1 'polypeptide(L)'
;MAKERSPQSDLNKKLESMLSNAKLRHFVRWFTDGQDESKWEQLSKNYFNNISLDKAKELYLEKKDVQDAILYVTKFQKDLNLVKIYNSMMKKAMEGDVNSATWVIKFSESAFFDGDKEDKFKKLTDKLKTKFEDNEDE
;
A
#
# COMPACT_ATOMS: atom_id res chain seq x y z
N MET A 1 -11.74 -10.00 -26.94
CA MET A 1 -11.07 -10.38 -25.67
C MET A 1 -10.95 -9.14 -24.82
N ALA A 2 -11.58 -9.11 -23.63
CA ALA A 2 -11.42 -8.00 -22.71
C ALA A 2 -10.02 -8.09 -22.09
N LYS A 3 -9.19 -7.04 -22.23
CA LYS A 3 -7.93 -6.94 -21.47
C LYS A 3 -8.29 -7.04 -19.98
N GLU A 4 -7.84 -8.08 -19.31
CA GLU A 4 -7.93 -8.17 -17.85
C GLU A 4 -7.25 -6.93 -17.27
N ARG A 5 -8.00 -6.16 -16.47
CA ARG A 5 -7.51 -4.91 -15.87
C ARG A 5 -6.66 -5.27 -14.67
N SER A 6 -5.51 -4.62 -14.51
CA SER A 6 -4.66 -4.90 -13.35
C SER A 6 -5.38 -4.49 -12.05
N PRO A 7 -5.19 -5.22 -10.93
CA PRO A 7 -5.83 -4.91 -9.64
C PRO A 7 -5.56 -3.47 -9.15
N GLN A 8 -4.44 -2.88 -9.59
CA GLN A 8 -4.06 -1.51 -9.28
C GLN A 8 -4.89 -0.48 -10.06
N SER A 9 -5.27 -0.79 -11.30
CA SER A 9 -6.18 0.06 -12.10
C SER A 9 -7.60 0.08 -11.52
N ASP A 10 -8.04 -1.01 -10.91
CA ASP A 10 -9.33 -1.10 -10.23
C ASP A 10 -9.31 -0.39 -8.86
N LEU A 11 -8.19 -0.46 -8.13
CA LEU A 11 -7.99 0.31 -6.91
C LEU A 11 -8.07 1.82 -7.19
N ASN A 12 -7.38 2.31 -8.22
CA ASN A 12 -7.38 3.74 -8.56
C ASN A 12 -8.79 4.23 -8.93
N LYS A 13 -9.52 3.49 -9.77
CA LYS A 13 -10.91 3.81 -10.10
C LYS A 13 -11.82 3.81 -8.87
N LYS A 14 -11.63 2.85 -7.96
CA LYS A 14 -12.39 2.82 -6.72
C LYS A 14 -12.11 4.05 -5.86
N LEU A 15 -10.86 4.46 -5.73
CA LEU A 15 -10.51 5.68 -4.99
C LEU A 15 -11.11 6.93 -5.63
N GLU A 16 -11.04 7.05 -6.96
CA GLU A 16 -11.67 8.17 -7.69
C GLU A 16 -13.17 8.24 -7.43
N SER A 17 -13.86 7.10 -7.34
CA SER A 17 -15.31 7.06 -7.03
C SER A 17 -15.64 7.39 -5.57
N MET A 18 -14.69 7.25 -4.65
CA MET A 18 -14.89 7.53 -3.22
C MET A 18 -14.63 9.00 -2.89
N LEU A 19 -13.85 9.70 -3.71
CA LEU A 19 -13.33 11.03 -3.41
C LEU A 19 -14.13 12.11 -4.14
N SER A 20 -14.46 13.17 -3.42
CA SER A 20 -15.06 14.40 -3.97
C SER A 20 -14.19 15.06 -5.03
N ASN A 21 -12.87 14.86 -4.95
CA ASN A 21 -11.90 15.26 -5.96
C ASN A 21 -11.02 14.06 -6.33
N ALA A 22 -11.15 13.58 -7.56
CA ALA A 22 -10.40 12.44 -8.08
C ALA A 22 -8.86 12.59 -8.01
N LYS A 23 -8.33 13.83 -7.97
CA LYS A 23 -6.89 14.07 -7.78
C LYS A 23 -6.40 13.71 -6.39
N LEU A 24 -7.27 13.72 -5.37
CA LEU A 24 -6.91 13.35 -4.00
C LEU A 24 -6.50 11.89 -3.87
N ARG A 25 -6.77 11.04 -4.87
CA ARG A 25 -6.24 9.66 -4.90
C ARG A 25 -4.71 9.64 -4.79
N HIS A 26 -4.04 10.65 -5.34
CA HIS A 26 -2.58 10.76 -5.31
C HIS A 26 -2.08 11.05 -3.90
N PHE A 27 -2.81 11.90 -3.16
CA PHE A 27 -2.54 12.16 -1.75
C PHE A 27 -2.78 10.91 -0.90
N VAL A 28 -3.92 10.24 -1.10
CA VAL A 28 -4.25 8.98 -0.40
C VAL A 28 -3.17 7.92 -0.64
N ARG A 29 -2.73 7.74 -1.89
CA ARG A 29 -1.65 6.79 -2.23
C ARG A 29 -0.33 7.16 -1.59
N TRP A 30 0.10 8.41 -1.71
CA TRP A 30 1.31 8.90 -1.04
C TRP A 30 1.26 8.66 0.46
N PHE A 31 0.11 8.91 1.09
CA PHE A 31 -0.10 8.71 2.53
C PHE A 31 0.00 7.23 2.93
N THR A 32 -0.59 6.33 2.14
CA THR A 32 -0.62 4.90 2.46
C THR A 32 0.66 4.16 2.06
N ASP A 33 1.40 4.69 1.09
CA ASP A 33 2.62 4.07 0.56
C ASP A 33 3.89 4.48 1.35
N GLY A 34 3.74 5.15 2.51
CA GLY A 34 4.81 5.39 3.46
C GLY A 34 5.18 6.87 3.69
N GLN A 35 4.44 7.82 3.10
CA GLN A 35 4.61 9.26 3.35
C GLN A 35 6.03 9.78 3.08
N ASP A 36 6.64 9.31 1.99
CA ASP A 36 7.97 9.77 1.58
C ASP A 36 7.93 11.27 1.24
N GLU A 37 8.39 12.11 2.17
CA GLU A 37 8.32 13.57 2.06
C GLU A 37 9.18 14.11 0.91
N SER A 38 10.24 13.38 0.52
CA SER A 38 11.11 13.76 -0.61
C SER A 38 10.36 13.80 -1.95
N LYS A 39 9.26 13.06 -2.07
CA LYS A 39 8.41 13.01 -3.27
C LYS A 39 7.30 14.05 -3.27
N TRP A 40 7.10 14.76 -2.15
CA TRP A 40 5.95 15.66 -2.00
C TRP A 40 5.99 16.81 -3.00
N GLU A 41 7.15 17.44 -3.19
CA GLU A 41 7.28 18.62 -4.06
C GLU A 41 6.81 18.32 -5.49
N GLN A 42 7.33 17.22 -6.07
CA GLN A 42 6.94 16.79 -7.41
C GLN A 42 5.45 16.41 -7.48
N LEU A 43 4.94 15.72 -6.46
CA LEU A 43 3.53 15.33 -6.41
C LEU A 43 2.61 16.56 -6.33
N SER A 44 2.97 17.53 -5.50
CA SER A 44 2.23 18.76 -5.28
C SER A 44 2.22 19.63 -6.54
N LYS A 45 3.34 19.73 -7.24
CA LYS A 45 3.44 20.40 -8.54
C LYS A 45 2.51 19.78 -9.58
N ASN A 46 2.44 18.46 -9.65
CA ASN A 46 1.68 17.74 -10.67
C ASN A 46 0.16 17.75 -10.41
N TYR A 47 -0.26 17.70 -9.15
CA TYR A 47 -1.67 17.42 -8.81
C TYR A 47 -2.32 18.44 -7.89
N PHE A 48 -1.55 19.23 -7.13
CA PHE A 48 -2.05 20.05 -6.02
C PHE A 48 -1.59 21.52 -6.07
N ASN A 49 -1.22 22.02 -7.26
CA ASN A 49 -0.86 23.42 -7.50
C ASN A 49 0.22 23.96 -6.54
N ASN A 50 1.22 23.14 -6.23
CA ASN A 50 2.35 23.49 -5.34
C ASN A 50 1.94 23.85 -3.90
N ILE A 51 0.86 23.27 -3.38
CA ILE A 51 0.53 23.37 -1.95
C ILE A 51 1.64 22.78 -1.07
N SER A 52 1.93 23.41 0.06
CA SER A 52 2.89 22.90 1.04
C SER A 52 2.38 21.60 1.69
N LEU A 53 3.31 20.78 2.17
CA LEU A 53 2.98 19.50 2.81
C LEU A 53 2.10 19.70 4.04
N ASP A 54 2.47 20.64 4.91
CA ASP A 54 1.72 20.92 6.14
C ASP A 54 0.29 21.34 5.83
N LYS A 55 0.11 22.21 4.81
CA LYS A 55 -1.23 22.65 4.44
C LYS A 55 -2.05 21.54 3.79
N ALA A 56 -1.43 20.66 3.02
CA ALA A 56 -2.10 19.50 2.47
C ALA A 56 -2.54 18.51 3.56
N LYS A 57 -1.68 18.23 4.56
CA LYS A 57 -2.04 17.40 5.71
C LYS A 57 -3.25 17.98 6.46
N GLU A 58 -3.21 19.27 6.78
CA GLU A 58 -4.31 19.97 7.45
C GLU A 58 -5.62 19.93 6.64
N LEU A 59 -5.57 20.22 5.34
CA LEU A 59 -6.77 20.31 4.51
C LEU A 59 -7.36 18.97 4.12
N TYR A 60 -6.51 17.96 3.87
CA TYR A 60 -6.97 16.71 3.27
C TYR A 60 -7.25 15.63 4.31
N LEU A 61 -6.52 15.59 5.43
CA LEU A 61 -6.75 14.57 6.47
C LEU A 61 -8.04 14.80 7.26
N GLU A 62 -8.55 16.03 7.29
CA GLU A 62 -9.84 16.37 7.91
C GLU A 62 -11.05 15.98 7.03
N LYS A 63 -10.83 15.63 5.75
CA LYS A 63 -11.92 15.28 4.84
C LYS A 63 -12.36 13.83 5.04
N LYS A 64 -13.66 13.63 5.28
CA LYS A 64 -14.25 12.30 5.53
C LYS A 64 -14.02 11.30 4.39
N ASP A 65 -14.16 11.74 3.15
CA ASP A 65 -13.94 10.91 1.95
C ASP A 65 -12.47 10.47 1.82
N VAL A 66 -11.52 11.36 2.16
CA VAL A 66 -10.09 11.04 2.22
C VAL A 66 -9.80 10.02 3.32
N GLN A 67 -10.36 10.21 4.53
CA GLN A 67 -10.21 9.25 5.63
C GLN A 67 -10.75 7.86 5.26
N ASP A 68 -11.93 7.80 4.63
CA ASP A 68 -12.52 6.53 4.18
C ASP A 68 -11.70 5.87 3.07
N ALA A 69 -11.17 6.67 2.14
CA ALA A 69 -10.27 6.19 1.09
C ALA A 69 -8.96 5.64 1.67
N ILE A 70 -8.34 6.32 2.63
CA ILE A 70 -7.15 5.82 3.35
C ILE A 70 -7.46 4.48 4.00
N LEU A 71 -8.56 4.38 4.76
CA LEU A 71 -8.98 3.14 5.40
C LEU A 71 -9.19 2.00 4.39
N TYR A 72 -9.80 2.31 3.25
CA TYR A 72 -10.01 1.34 2.17
C TYR A 72 -8.67 0.81 1.63
N VAL A 73 -7.71 1.69 1.31
CA VAL A 73 -6.39 1.26 0.82
C VAL A 73 -5.66 0.45 1.87
N THR A 74 -5.67 0.88 3.14
CA THR A 74 -5.02 0.14 4.23
C THR A 74 -5.58 -1.28 4.35
N LYS A 75 -6.91 -1.44 4.26
CA LYS A 75 -7.55 -2.76 4.25
C LYS A 75 -7.17 -3.57 3.01
N PHE A 76 -7.18 -2.95 1.84
CA PHE A 76 -6.81 -3.58 0.58
C PHE A 76 -5.35 -4.09 0.57
N GLN A 77 -4.44 -3.33 1.19
CA GLN A 77 -3.01 -3.65 1.28
C GLN A 77 -2.64 -4.45 2.54
N LYS A 78 -3.58 -4.81 3.41
CA LYS A 78 -3.32 -5.40 4.73
C LYS A 78 -2.33 -6.57 4.66
N ASP A 79 -2.64 -7.56 3.84
CA ASP A 79 -1.84 -8.79 3.75
C ASP A 79 -0.45 -8.53 3.18
N LEU A 80 -0.36 -7.63 2.17
CA LEU A 80 0.93 -7.22 1.61
C LEU A 80 1.79 -6.48 2.64
N ASN A 81 1.19 -5.61 3.43
CA ASN A 81 1.91 -4.87 4.47
C ASN A 81 2.39 -5.82 5.58
N LEU A 82 1.60 -6.83 5.94
CA LEU A 82 2.04 -7.89 6.86
C LEU A 82 3.24 -8.66 6.30
N VAL A 83 3.27 -8.98 5.01
CA VAL A 83 4.43 -9.61 4.35
C VAL A 83 5.67 -8.73 4.39
N LYS A 84 5.52 -7.42 4.12
CA LYS A 84 6.64 -6.46 4.20
C LYS A 84 7.21 -6.39 5.62
N ILE A 85 6.35 -6.33 6.63
CA ILE A 85 6.77 -6.33 8.04
C ILE A 85 7.49 -7.65 8.35
N TYR A 86 6.93 -8.79 7.96
CA TYR A 86 7.57 -10.08 8.14
C TYR A 86 8.98 -10.13 7.55
N ASN A 87 9.16 -9.69 6.31
CA ASN A 87 10.47 -9.66 5.66
C ASN A 87 11.45 -8.73 6.38
N SER A 88 10.99 -7.55 6.81
CA SER A 88 11.82 -6.59 7.56
C SER A 88 12.26 -7.15 8.92
N MET A 89 11.34 -7.80 9.64
CA MET A 89 11.62 -8.42 10.92
C MET A 89 12.53 -9.65 10.78
N MET A 90 12.33 -10.46 9.74
CA MET A 90 13.22 -11.58 9.42
C MET A 90 14.65 -11.09 9.15
N LYS A 91 14.82 -10.02 8.38
CA LYS A 91 16.15 -9.44 8.14
C LYS A 91 16.83 -9.05 9.45
N LYS A 92 16.13 -8.32 10.33
CA LYS A 92 16.68 -7.93 11.64
C LYS A 92 17.00 -9.15 12.52
N ALA A 93 16.15 -10.17 12.48
CA ALA A 93 16.39 -11.42 13.21
C ALA A 93 17.70 -12.09 12.77
N MET A 94 17.94 -12.14 11.45
CA MET A 94 19.18 -12.68 10.87
C MET A 94 20.42 -11.84 11.22
N GLU A 95 20.25 -10.56 11.52
CA GLU A 95 21.29 -9.65 12.02
C GLU A 95 21.52 -9.78 13.55
N GLY A 96 20.79 -10.66 14.23
CA GLY A 96 20.95 -10.96 15.66
C GLY A 96 19.96 -10.25 16.59
N ASP A 97 18.96 -9.55 16.07
CA ASP A 97 17.90 -8.94 16.89
C ASP A 97 16.94 -10.03 17.43
N VAL A 98 17.13 -10.37 18.70
CA VAL A 98 16.34 -11.39 19.43
C VAL A 98 14.85 -11.02 19.52
N ASN A 99 14.51 -9.73 19.62
CA ASN A 99 13.12 -9.29 19.65
C ASN A 99 12.46 -9.54 18.30
N SER A 100 13.18 -9.23 17.22
CA SER A 100 12.72 -9.50 15.86
C SER A 100 12.58 -10.99 15.59
N ALA A 101 13.53 -11.83 16.04
CA ALA A 101 13.42 -13.29 15.96
C ALA A 101 12.17 -13.81 16.70
N THR A 102 11.93 -13.33 17.92
CA THR A 102 10.75 -13.69 18.71
C THR A 102 9.44 -13.30 18.00
N TRP A 103 9.40 -12.11 17.40
CA TRP A 103 8.24 -11.66 16.65
C TRP A 103 7.99 -12.53 15.41
N VAL A 104 9.04 -12.88 14.67
CA VAL A 104 8.96 -13.74 13.47
C VAL A 104 8.40 -15.12 13.79
N ILE A 105 8.87 -15.75 14.88
CA ILE A 105 8.36 -17.05 15.34
C ILE A 105 6.85 -16.95 15.64
N LYS A 106 6.45 -15.98 16.49
CA LYS A 106 5.04 -15.77 16.83
C LYS A 106 4.16 -15.47 15.61
N PHE A 107 4.68 -14.72 14.65
CA PHE A 107 3.95 -14.40 13.42
C PHE A 107 3.82 -15.65 12.52
N SER A 108 4.84 -16.50 12.46
CA SER A 108 4.80 -17.77 11.71
C SER A 108 3.79 -18.77 12.25
N GLU A 109 3.48 -18.69 13.56
CA GLU A 109 2.47 -19.49 14.26
C GLU A 109 1.06 -18.87 14.18
N SER A 110 0.89 -17.74 13.49
CA SER A 110 -0.39 -17.04 13.42
C SER A 110 -1.29 -17.58 12.30
N ALA A 111 -2.59 -17.31 12.43
CA ALA A 111 -3.62 -17.64 11.44
C ALA A 111 -3.40 -17.04 10.03
N PHE A 112 -2.41 -16.13 9.89
CA PHE A 112 -1.94 -15.68 8.59
C PHE A 112 -1.44 -16.86 7.75
N PHE A 113 -0.70 -17.80 8.36
CA PHE A 113 -0.15 -18.99 7.71
C PHE A 113 -1.02 -20.25 7.87
N ASP A 114 -2.05 -20.24 8.74
CA ASP A 114 -2.94 -21.40 8.99
C ASP A 114 -4.05 -21.60 7.91
N GLY A 115 -3.84 -21.17 6.67
CA GLY A 115 -4.72 -21.56 5.55
C GLY A 115 -4.04 -22.63 4.70
N ASP A 116 -4.80 -23.45 3.97
CA ASP A 116 -4.27 -24.34 2.92
C ASP A 116 -3.19 -23.59 2.14
N LYS A 117 -1.93 -24.01 2.34
CA LYS A 117 -0.73 -23.21 2.04
C LYS A 117 -0.64 -22.81 0.57
N GLU A 118 -1.29 -23.58 -0.31
CA GLU A 118 -1.35 -23.32 -1.74
C GLU A 118 -2.25 -22.16 -2.13
N ASP A 119 -3.43 -21.99 -1.52
CA ASP A 119 -4.47 -21.11 -2.07
C ASP A 119 -4.26 -19.63 -1.70
N LYS A 120 -3.72 -19.34 -0.49
CA LYS A 120 -3.36 -17.96 -0.09
C LYS A 120 -2.06 -17.49 -0.73
N PHE A 121 -1.05 -18.36 -0.82
CA PHE A 121 0.24 -18.01 -1.43
C PHE A 121 0.08 -17.78 -2.94
N LYS A 122 -0.73 -18.61 -3.63
CA LYS A 122 -1.11 -18.39 -5.03
C LYS A 122 -1.85 -17.06 -5.22
N LYS A 123 -2.88 -16.77 -4.41
CA LYS A 123 -3.56 -15.46 -4.43
C LYS A 123 -2.63 -14.27 -4.17
N LEU A 124 -1.63 -14.43 -3.29
CA LEU A 124 -0.67 -13.37 -2.99
C LEU A 124 0.35 -13.20 -4.12
N THR A 125 0.87 -14.29 -4.67
CA THR A 125 1.84 -14.28 -5.79
C THR A 125 1.20 -13.82 -7.10
N ASP A 126 -0.05 -14.17 -7.37
CA ASP A 126 -0.80 -13.65 -8.52
C ASP A 126 -1.01 -12.13 -8.38
N LYS A 127 -1.31 -11.62 -7.17
CA LYS A 127 -1.33 -10.17 -6.90
C LYS A 127 0.04 -9.49 -7.02
N LEU A 128 1.14 -10.24 -6.87
CA LEU A 128 2.52 -9.73 -6.93
C LEU A 128 3.09 -9.78 -8.35
N LYS A 129 2.78 -10.79 -9.18
CA LYS A 129 3.20 -10.88 -10.58
C LYS A 129 2.74 -9.68 -11.39
N THR A 130 1.52 -9.19 -11.11
CA THR A 130 1.00 -7.91 -11.64
C THR A 130 1.81 -6.65 -11.26
N LYS A 131 2.86 -6.73 -10.44
CA LYS A 131 3.74 -5.59 -10.11
C LYS A 131 5.09 -5.61 -10.82
N PHE A 132 5.49 -6.74 -11.39
CA PHE A 132 6.81 -6.90 -12.02
C PHE A 132 6.74 -6.75 -13.54
N GLU A 133 5.61 -7.07 -14.16
CA GLU A 133 5.41 -6.87 -15.61
C GLU A 133 5.19 -5.39 -16.00
N ASP A 134 4.89 -4.50 -15.04
CA ASP A 134 4.73 -3.05 -15.27
C ASP A 134 6.06 -2.26 -15.24
N ASN A 135 7.23 -2.92 -15.12
CA ASN A 135 8.56 -2.28 -15.05
C ASN A 135 9.55 -2.75 -16.13
N GLU A 136 9.13 -3.53 -17.13
CA GLU A 136 10.02 -4.00 -18.21
C GLU A 136 9.83 -3.26 -19.56
N ASP A 137 8.92 -2.28 -19.62
CA ASP A 137 8.73 -1.43 -20.80
C ASP A 137 9.12 0.04 -20.50
N GLU A 138 10.41 0.28 -20.23
CA GLU A 138 11.10 1.56 -20.50
C GLU A 138 12.39 1.32 -21.29
#